data_AF-A0A947TB70-F1
#
_entry.id   AF-A0A947TB70-F1
#
_cell.length_a   1.000
_cell.length_b   1.000
_cell.length_c   1.000
_cell.angle_alpha   90.00
_cell.angle_beta   90.00
_cell.angle_gamma   90.00
#
_symmetry.space_group_name_H-M   'P 1'
#
loop_
_entity.id
_entity.type
_entity.pdbx_description
1 polymer ?
#
loop_
_entity_poly.entity_id
_entity_poly.type
_entity_poly.pdbx_seq_one_letter_code
_entity_poly.pdbx_strand_id
1 'polypeptide(L)'
;MLTYPDARSVVRALAPDEPVILNRPHAATRAARFFVEKFPGKSLYAVKANPSPELLRVLWNAGVTHYDVASIAEVRLVRGILPEAVLCFMHPIKAPSAIREAYRLHGVKTFSLDSVEELEKIVAACTDDAGEAATDLRLCVRLRVSSEFSELSLASKFGCDLTEGPLLLQQARQHADWLGVCFHVGSQAMSPFAYVQALDRTRAAI
;
A
#
# COMPACT_ATOMS: atom_id res chain seq x y z
N MET A 1 23.17 9.35 -14.76
CA MET A 1 21.99 10.23 -14.68
C MET A 1 22.47 11.65 -14.85
N LEU A 2 21.91 12.41 -15.79
CA LEU A 2 22.28 13.82 -15.98
C LEU A 2 21.70 14.66 -14.84
N THR A 3 22.47 15.60 -14.32
CA THR A 3 22.03 16.49 -13.23
C THR A 3 22.12 17.93 -13.71
N TYR A 4 21.03 18.66 -13.51
CA TYR A 4 20.88 20.05 -13.93
C TYR A 4 20.38 20.88 -12.74
N PRO A 5 20.86 22.13 -12.56
CA PRO A 5 20.45 22.98 -11.44
C PRO A 5 18.96 23.37 -11.49
N ASP A 6 18.41 23.53 -12.69
CA ASP A 6 17.02 23.93 -12.90
C ASP A 6 16.48 23.48 -14.27
N ALA A 7 15.17 23.62 -14.49
CA ALA A 7 14.53 23.25 -15.74
C ALA A 7 15.03 24.07 -16.95
N ARG A 8 15.44 25.33 -16.75
CA ARG A 8 15.91 26.20 -17.84
C ARG A 8 17.26 25.70 -18.36
N SER A 9 18.13 25.22 -17.48
CA SER A 9 19.41 24.62 -17.88
C SER A 9 19.23 23.31 -18.66
N VAL A 10 18.19 22.52 -18.37
CA VAL A 10 17.83 21.34 -19.17
C VAL A 10 17.42 21.76 -20.57
N VAL A 11 16.49 22.71 -20.70
CA VAL A 11 15.98 23.17 -22.00
C VAL A 11 17.12 23.74 -22.86
N ARG A 12 18.04 24.49 -22.27
CA ARG A 12 19.22 25.03 -22.99
C ARG A 12 20.20 23.94 -23.42
N ALA A 13 20.44 22.95 -22.56
CA ALA A 13 21.44 21.92 -22.82
C ALA A 13 20.94 20.84 -23.78
N LEU A 14 19.67 20.45 -23.66
CA LEU A 14 19.10 19.34 -24.42
C LEU A 14 18.26 19.79 -25.62
N ALA A 15 17.77 21.04 -25.62
CA ALA A 15 16.82 21.57 -26.61
C ALA A 15 15.77 20.52 -27.03
N PRO A 16 15.05 19.92 -26.07
CA PRO A 16 14.30 18.70 -26.34
C PRO A 16 13.06 19.02 -27.18
N ASP A 17 12.83 18.21 -28.22
CA ASP A 17 11.61 18.28 -29.03
C ASP A 17 10.39 17.70 -28.28
N GLU A 18 10.62 16.87 -27.26
CA GLU A 18 9.59 16.22 -26.45
C GLU A 18 9.64 16.66 -24.97
N PRO A 19 8.52 16.55 -24.23
CA PRO A 19 8.49 16.84 -22.80
C PRO A 19 9.48 15.97 -22.00
N VAL A 20 10.26 16.61 -21.12
CA VAL A 20 11.22 15.92 -20.24
C VAL A 20 10.72 15.94 -18.79
N ILE A 21 10.69 14.76 -18.16
CA ILE A 21 10.39 14.62 -16.73
C ILE A 21 11.63 14.96 -15.91
N LEU A 22 11.49 15.91 -14.98
CA LEU A 22 12.56 16.34 -14.08
C LEU A 22 12.30 15.87 -12.65
N ASN A 23 13.17 14.98 -12.17
CA ASN A 23 13.11 14.49 -10.80
C ASN A 23 13.84 15.44 -9.85
N ARG A 24 13.19 15.81 -8.74
CA ARG A 24 13.78 16.59 -7.64
C ARG A 24 14.04 15.69 -6.43
N PRO A 25 15.10 14.86 -6.43
CA PRO A 25 15.32 13.85 -5.39
C PRO A 25 15.45 14.45 -3.98
N HIS A 26 15.98 15.67 -3.87
CA HIS A 26 16.08 16.39 -2.60
C HIS A 26 14.70 16.71 -2.01
N ALA A 27 13.70 17.03 -2.83
CA ALA A 27 12.35 17.33 -2.38
C ALA A 27 11.65 16.06 -1.86
N ALA A 28 11.78 14.97 -2.61
CA ALA A 28 11.29 13.65 -2.17
C ALA A 28 11.98 13.19 -0.88
N THR A 29 13.30 13.37 -0.76
CA THR A 29 14.06 13.03 0.45
C THR A 29 13.56 13.81 1.67
N ARG A 30 13.35 15.13 1.55
CA ARG A 30 12.82 15.95 2.64
C ARG A 30 11.42 15.51 3.08
N ALA A 31 10.54 15.25 2.12
CA ALA A 31 9.18 14.79 2.41
C ALA A 31 9.19 13.41 3.10
N ALA A 32 10.00 12.48 2.60
CA ALA A 32 10.16 11.15 3.19
C ALA A 32 10.69 11.21 4.62
N ARG A 33 11.78 11.95 4.85
CA ARG A 33 12.35 12.12 6.21
C ARG A 33 11.36 12.75 7.16
N PHE A 34 10.67 13.82 6.74
CA PHE A 34 9.65 14.45 7.58
C PHE A 34 8.61 13.43 8.05
N PHE A 35 8.09 12.60 7.14
CA PHE A 35 7.06 11.64 7.50
C PHE A 35 7.62 10.49 8.36
N VAL A 36 8.79 9.93 8.00
CA VAL A 36 9.45 8.86 8.76
C VAL A 36 9.82 9.30 10.18
N GLU A 37 10.26 10.55 10.37
CA GLU A 37 10.69 11.07 11.67
C GLU A 37 9.55 11.61 12.54
N LYS A 38 8.46 12.08 11.93
CA LYS A 38 7.37 12.77 12.66
C LYS A 38 6.10 11.92 12.81
N PHE A 39 5.90 10.90 11.98
CA PHE A 39 4.78 9.99 12.15
C PHE A 39 5.15 8.91 13.18
N PRO A 40 4.39 8.77 14.29
CA PRO A 40 4.72 7.80 15.35
C PRO A 40 4.48 6.34 14.94
N GLY A 41 3.91 6.09 13.75
CA GLY A 41 3.67 4.76 13.21
C GLY A 41 4.64 4.37 12.09
N LYS A 42 4.41 3.21 11.48
CA LYS A 42 5.18 2.77 10.32
C LYS A 42 4.62 3.40 9.04
N SER A 43 5.47 4.09 8.29
CA SER A 43 5.13 4.67 7.00
C SER A 43 5.23 3.64 5.88
N LEU A 44 4.17 3.51 5.08
CA LEU A 44 4.10 2.69 3.88
C LEU A 44 3.93 3.60 2.67
N TYR A 45 4.83 3.53 1.68
CA TYR A 45 4.66 4.29 0.45
C TYR A 45 3.76 3.55 -0.55
N ALA A 46 2.70 4.20 -1.02
CA ALA A 46 1.81 3.65 -2.05
C ALA A 46 2.47 3.76 -3.43
N VAL A 47 2.91 2.63 -3.99
CA VAL A 47 3.68 2.57 -5.24
C VAL A 47 2.89 3.11 -6.43
N LYS A 48 1.58 2.83 -6.46
CA LYS A 48 0.63 3.39 -7.44
C LYS A 48 0.65 4.91 -7.57
N ALA A 49 1.10 5.65 -6.55
CA ALA A 49 1.18 7.11 -6.59
C ALA A 49 2.26 7.59 -7.56
N ASN A 50 3.42 6.92 -7.56
CA ASN A 50 4.48 7.11 -8.56
C ASN A 50 5.47 5.92 -8.49
N PRO A 51 5.44 5.01 -9.48
CA PRO A 51 6.26 3.80 -9.48
C PRO A 51 7.69 4.01 -10.01
N SER A 52 8.16 5.25 -10.20
CA SER A 52 9.52 5.52 -10.72
C SER A 52 10.59 4.82 -9.89
N PRO A 53 11.47 4.00 -10.51
CA PRO A 53 12.55 3.33 -9.80
C PRO A 53 13.50 4.28 -9.05
N GLU A 54 13.77 5.45 -9.63
CA GLU A 54 14.58 6.49 -9.02
C GLU A 54 13.94 7.02 -7.75
N LEU A 55 12.62 7.29 -7.79
CA LEU A 55 11.89 7.75 -6.62
C LEU A 55 11.88 6.69 -5.52
N LEU A 56 11.59 5.43 -5.86
CA LEU A 56 11.55 4.33 -4.89
C LEU A 56 12.89 4.19 -4.14
N ARG A 57 14.03 4.28 -4.84
CA ARG A 57 15.37 4.30 -4.23
C ARG A 57 15.61 5.52 -3.34
N VAL A 58 15.16 6.69 -3.76
CA VAL A 58 15.27 7.92 -2.95
C VAL A 58 14.48 7.78 -1.64
N LEU A 59 13.25 7.26 -1.70
CA LEU A 59 12.41 7.05 -0.52
C LEU A 59 13.01 6.00 0.43
N TRP A 60 13.55 4.91 -0.13
CA TRP A 60 14.27 3.88 0.62
C TRP A 60 15.45 4.44 1.39
N ASN A 61 16.34 5.17 0.69
CA ASN A 61 17.52 5.80 1.29
C ASN A 61 17.14 6.89 2.32
N ALA A 62 15.92 7.41 2.27
CA ALA A 62 15.38 8.37 3.23
C ALA A 62 14.69 7.70 4.44
N GLY A 63 14.62 6.36 4.50
CA GLY A 63 14.12 5.59 5.64
C GLY A 63 12.77 4.91 5.43
N VAL A 64 12.13 5.05 4.27
CA VAL A 64 10.88 4.33 3.96
C VAL A 64 11.21 2.87 3.64
N THR A 65 10.84 1.97 4.55
CA THR A 65 11.17 0.54 4.41
C THR A 65 10.00 -0.34 4.01
N HIS A 66 8.78 0.21 4.02
CA HIS A 66 7.56 -0.52 3.70
C HIS A 66 6.82 0.13 2.53
N TYR A 67 6.21 -0.71 1.69
CA TYR A 67 5.54 -0.27 0.46
C TYR A 67 4.16 -0.91 0.35
N ASP A 68 3.13 -0.07 0.15
CA ASP A 68 1.79 -0.47 -0.26
C ASP A 68 1.83 -0.74 -1.78
N VAL A 69 1.68 -2.01 -2.13
CA VAL A 69 1.59 -2.50 -3.50
C VAL A 69 0.15 -2.94 -3.81
N ALA A 70 -0.34 -2.55 -4.98
CA ALA A 70 -1.71 -2.77 -5.42
C ALA A 70 -1.83 -3.82 -6.54
N SER A 71 -0.72 -4.31 -7.10
CA SER A 71 -0.72 -5.34 -8.14
C SER A 71 0.54 -6.19 -8.10
N ILE A 72 0.50 -7.36 -8.75
CA ILE A 72 1.70 -8.20 -8.90
C ILE A 72 2.81 -7.52 -9.71
N ALA A 73 2.45 -6.62 -10.64
CA ALA A 73 3.43 -5.83 -11.37
C ALA A 73 4.21 -4.89 -10.42
N GLU A 74 3.51 -4.26 -9.47
CA GLU A 74 4.16 -3.43 -8.44
C GLU A 74 5.00 -4.27 -7.47
N VAL A 75 4.53 -5.48 -7.08
CA VAL A 75 5.33 -6.41 -6.26
C VAL A 75 6.66 -6.74 -6.95
N ARG A 76 6.61 -7.18 -8.21
CA ARG A 76 7.80 -7.53 -9.01
C ARG A 76 8.72 -6.32 -9.17
N LEU A 77 8.15 -5.15 -9.46
CA LEU A 77 8.89 -3.90 -9.63
C LEU A 77 9.66 -3.55 -8.36
N VAL A 78 8.97 -3.46 -7.20
CA VAL A 78 9.64 -3.06 -5.96
C VAL A 78 10.62 -4.13 -5.53
N ARG A 79 10.29 -5.43 -5.61
CA ARG A 79 11.23 -6.50 -5.23
C ARG A 79 12.50 -6.49 -6.08
N GLY A 80 12.40 -6.17 -7.37
CA GLY A 80 13.56 -6.05 -8.27
C GLY A 80 14.44 -4.82 -7.99
N ILE A 81 13.89 -3.75 -7.40
CA ILE A 81 14.63 -2.51 -7.11
C ILE A 81 15.14 -2.49 -5.67
N LEU A 82 14.33 -2.97 -4.73
CA LEU A 82 14.51 -2.94 -3.28
C LEU A 82 14.27 -4.35 -2.71
N PRO A 83 15.24 -5.28 -2.83
CA PRO A 83 15.07 -6.67 -2.41
C PRO A 83 14.75 -6.85 -0.92
N GLU A 84 15.11 -5.90 -0.07
CA GLU A 84 14.87 -5.93 1.38
C GLU A 84 13.57 -5.22 1.80
N ALA A 85 12.82 -4.65 0.86
CA ALA A 85 11.60 -3.93 1.18
C ALA A 85 10.51 -4.86 1.74
N VAL A 86 9.80 -4.38 2.76
CA VAL A 86 8.58 -5.04 3.23
C VAL A 86 7.43 -4.60 2.33
N LEU A 87 6.86 -5.55 1.61
CA LEU A 87 5.75 -5.30 0.70
C LEU A 87 4.44 -5.71 1.38
N CYS A 88 3.46 -4.82 1.31
CA CYS A 88 2.12 -5.06 1.81
C CYS A 88 1.14 -4.98 0.63
N PHE A 89 0.49 -6.09 0.28
CA PHE A 89 -0.44 -6.13 -0.84
C PHE A 89 -1.82 -5.63 -0.40
N MET A 90 -1.98 -4.31 -0.39
CA MET A 90 -3.12 -3.64 0.26
C MET A 90 -4.31 -3.37 -0.69
N HIS A 91 -4.28 -3.87 -1.93
CA HIS A 91 -5.49 -3.90 -2.75
C HIS A 91 -6.41 -5.02 -2.23
N PRO A 92 -7.67 -4.71 -1.86
CA PRO A 92 -8.53 -5.66 -1.17
C PRO A 92 -9.03 -6.77 -2.09
N ILE A 93 -9.04 -6.59 -3.41
CA ILE A 93 -9.46 -7.63 -4.38
C ILE A 93 -8.29 -8.04 -5.28
N LYS A 94 -7.88 -9.31 -5.23
CA LYS A 94 -6.69 -9.81 -5.92
C LYS A 94 -7.01 -11.06 -6.72
N ALA A 95 -6.22 -11.32 -7.77
CA ALA A 95 -6.28 -12.59 -8.49
C ALA A 95 -5.59 -13.69 -7.67
N PRO A 96 -6.09 -14.93 -7.64
CA PRO A 96 -5.46 -16.03 -6.88
C PRO A 96 -3.99 -16.26 -7.28
N SER A 97 -3.68 -16.17 -8.58
CA SER A 97 -2.32 -16.31 -9.11
C SER A 97 -1.40 -15.19 -8.61
N ALA A 98 -1.90 -13.95 -8.52
CA ALA A 98 -1.16 -12.82 -8.00
C ALA A 98 -0.86 -12.97 -6.49
N ILE A 99 -1.82 -13.49 -5.71
CA ILE A 99 -1.60 -13.77 -4.28
C ILE A 99 -0.53 -14.86 -4.12
N ARG A 100 -0.71 -15.99 -4.82
CA ARG A 100 0.20 -17.14 -4.77
C ARG A 100 1.63 -16.72 -5.11
N GLU A 101 1.81 -15.97 -6.19
CA GLU A 101 3.13 -15.49 -6.59
C GLU A 101 3.72 -14.50 -5.57
N ALA A 102 2.94 -13.52 -5.13
CA ALA A 102 3.38 -12.53 -4.15
C ALA A 102 3.88 -13.21 -2.87
N TYR A 103 3.13 -14.19 -2.36
CA TYR A 103 3.50 -14.95 -1.17
C TYR A 103 4.73 -15.85 -1.42
N ARG A 104 4.67 -16.72 -2.42
CA ARG A 104 5.65 -17.79 -2.64
C ARG A 104 6.98 -17.31 -3.20
N LEU A 105 6.96 -16.36 -4.14
CA LEU A 105 8.16 -15.94 -4.85
C LEU A 105 8.73 -14.63 -4.31
N HIS A 106 7.87 -13.74 -3.80
CA HIS A 106 8.27 -12.40 -3.36
C HIS A 106 8.21 -12.20 -1.84
N GLY A 107 7.83 -13.23 -1.07
CA GLY A 107 7.80 -13.19 0.39
C GLY A 107 6.80 -12.18 0.98
N VAL A 108 5.75 -11.83 0.23
CA VAL A 108 4.69 -10.93 0.70
C VAL A 108 3.82 -11.66 1.71
N LYS A 109 3.77 -11.16 2.94
CA LYS A 109 2.98 -11.77 4.03
C LYS A 109 1.76 -10.97 4.43
N THR A 110 1.76 -9.67 4.13
CA THR A 110 0.70 -8.74 4.52
C THR A 110 -0.28 -8.54 3.37
N PHE A 111 -1.55 -8.87 3.60
CA PHE A 111 -2.63 -8.73 2.64
C PHE A 111 -3.80 -7.97 3.26
N SER A 112 -4.43 -7.09 2.48
CA SER A 112 -5.75 -6.56 2.85
C SER A 112 -6.88 -7.38 2.22
N LEU A 113 -8.04 -7.34 2.86
CA LEU A 113 -9.26 -7.99 2.41
C LEU A 113 -10.48 -7.20 2.94
N ASP A 114 -11.59 -7.28 2.23
CA ASP A 114 -12.87 -6.67 2.64
C ASP A 114 -14.07 -7.62 2.46
N SER A 115 -13.83 -8.90 2.23
CA SER A 115 -14.88 -9.91 2.12
C SER A 115 -14.40 -11.31 2.53
N VAL A 116 -15.34 -12.21 2.79
CA VAL A 116 -15.06 -13.62 3.12
C VAL A 116 -14.46 -14.35 1.93
N GLU A 117 -14.96 -14.08 0.72
CA GLU A 117 -14.46 -14.68 -0.52
C GLU A 117 -12.99 -14.30 -0.76
N GLU A 118 -12.59 -13.08 -0.42
CA GLU A 118 -11.19 -12.70 -0.51
C GLU A 118 -10.34 -13.38 0.56
N LEU A 119 -10.85 -13.55 1.79
CA LEU A 119 -10.17 -14.32 2.83
C LEU A 119 -9.89 -15.74 2.36
N GLU A 120 -10.92 -16.44 1.90
CA GLU A 120 -10.82 -17.81 1.38
C GLU A 120 -9.81 -17.90 0.23
N LYS A 121 -9.84 -16.92 -0.68
CA LYS A 121 -8.91 -16.83 -1.80
C LYS A 121 -7.46 -16.64 -1.32
N ILE A 122 -7.22 -15.80 -0.32
CA ILE A 122 -5.88 -15.59 0.24
C ILE A 122 -5.38 -16.88 0.89
N VAL A 123 -6.20 -17.52 1.73
CA VAL A 123 -5.83 -18.77 2.40
C VAL A 123 -5.49 -19.84 1.37
N ALA A 124 -6.38 -20.11 0.41
CA ALA A 124 -6.18 -21.14 -0.60
C ALA A 124 -4.98 -20.86 -1.54
N ALA A 125 -4.72 -19.60 -1.87
CA ALA A 125 -3.57 -19.23 -2.69
C ALA A 125 -2.24 -19.35 -1.94
N CYS A 126 -2.26 -19.24 -0.61
CA CYS A 126 -1.11 -19.34 0.26
C CYS A 126 -0.89 -20.74 0.84
N THR A 127 -1.82 -21.68 0.72
CA THR A 127 -1.63 -23.11 1.00
C THR A 127 -0.57 -23.73 0.07
N ASP A 128 0.29 -24.60 0.60
CA ASP A 128 1.35 -25.24 -0.17
C ASP A 128 0.86 -26.45 -0.99
N ASP A 129 1.76 -27.03 -1.78
CA ASP A 129 1.45 -28.17 -2.64
C ASP A 129 1.15 -29.46 -1.85
N ALA A 130 1.54 -29.51 -0.56
CA ALA A 130 1.21 -30.61 0.35
C ALA A 130 -0.13 -30.39 1.07
N GLY A 131 -0.76 -29.22 0.90
CA GLY A 131 -2.03 -28.86 1.53
C GLY A 131 -1.87 -28.15 2.88
N GLU A 132 -0.66 -27.80 3.29
CA GLU A 132 -0.40 -27.12 4.56
C GLU A 132 -0.69 -25.62 4.44
N ALA A 133 -1.42 -25.10 5.43
CA ALA A 133 -1.80 -23.69 5.48
C ALA A 133 -0.61 -22.79 5.84
N ALA A 134 -0.61 -21.57 5.30
CA ALA A 134 0.38 -20.56 5.66
C ALA A 134 0.21 -20.11 7.12
N THR A 135 1.29 -20.16 7.91
CA THR A 135 1.28 -19.83 9.34
C THR A 135 1.77 -18.41 9.65
N ASP A 136 2.23 -17.67 8.63
CA ASP A 136 2.88 -16.36 8.79
C ASP A 136 2.14 -15.22 8.08
N LEU A 137 0.88 -15.45 7.73
CA LEU A 137 0.00 -14.44 7.14
C LEU A 137 -0.25 -13.28 8.12
N ARG A 138 -0.36 -12.09 7.55
CA ARG A 138 -0.72 -10.85 8.23
C ARG A 138 -1.93 -10.26 7.52
N LEU A 139 -3.10 -10.36 8.14
CA LEU A 139 -4.36 -10.04 7.46
C LEU A 139 -4.94 -8.71 7.98
N CYS A 140 -5.17 -7.77 7.06
CA CYS A 140 -5.74 -6.47 7.35
C CYS A 140 -7.18 -6.37 6.82
N VAL A 141 -8.18 -6.41 7.70
CA VAL A 141 -9.58 -6.21 7.30
C VAL A 141 -9.80 -4.74 6.99
N ARG A 142 -10.26 -4.44 5.77
CA ARG A 142 -10.49 -3.09 5.31
C ARG A 142 -11.93 -2.68 5.60
N LEU A 143 -12.11 -1.68 6.45
CA LEU A 143 -13.42 -1.09 6.75
C LEU A 143 -13.76 0.04 5.79
N ARG A 144 -15.04 0.15 5.46
CA ARG A 144 -15.58 1.32 4.77
C ARG A 144 -15.70 2.49 5.74
N VAL A 145 -15.11 3.62 5.36
CA VAL A 145 -15.22 4.90 6.08
C VAL A 145 -15.73 5.99 5.14
N SER A 146 -16.30 7.06 5.69
CA SER A 146 -16.78 8.18 4.87
C SER A 146 -15.63 8.78 4.06
N SER A 147 -15.92 9.13 2.80
CA SER A 147 -15.02 9.85 1.90
C SER A 147 -15.51 11.27 1.61
N GLU A 148 -16.42 11.81 2.43
CA GLU A 148 -17.11 13.10 2.22
C GLU A 148 -16.15 14.29 2.09
N PHE A 149 -14.93 14.18 2.64
CA PHE A 149 -13.90 15.22 2.62
C PHE A 149 -12.77 14.96 1.61
N SER A 150 -13.00 14.13 0.60
CA SER A 150 -11.99 13.74 -0.40
C SER A 150 -12.44 14.05 -1.82
N GLU A 151 -11.51 14.44 -2.68
CA GLU A 151 -11.82 14.69 -4.10
C GLU A 151 -12.13 13.39 -4.87
N LEU A 152 -11.52 12.27 -4.48
CA LEU A 152 -11.74 10.96 -5.08
C LEU A 152 -12.25 9.96 -4.03
N SER A 153 -13.54 9.67 -4.10
CA SER A 153 -14.19 8.66 -3.25
C SER A 153 -13.73 7.25 -3.63
N LEU A 154 -13.28 6.49 -2.64
CA LEU A 154 -13.02 5.05 -2.75
C LEU A 154 -14.03 4.21 -1.96
N ALA A 155 -14.86 4.85 -1.14
CA ALA A 155 -15.80 4.20 -0.21
C ALA A 155 -16.96 3.50 -0.92
N SER A 156 -17.31 3.92 -2.14
CA SER A 156 -18.32 3.26 -2.98
C SER A 156 -17.85 1.93 -3.56
N LYS A 157 -16.53 1.67 -3.58
CA LYS A 157 -15.94 0.50 -4.24
C LYS A 157 -15.30 -0.51 -3.28
N PHE A 158 -14.78 -0.06 -2.14
CA PHE A 158 -13.94 -0.89 -1.27
C PHE A 158 -14.24 -0.71 0.21
N GLY A 159 -14.00 -1.78 0.97
CA GLY A 159 -14.23 -1.86 2.41
C GLY A 159 -15.57 -2.50 2.75
N CYS A 160 -15.54 -3.40 3.72
CA CYS A 160 -16.75 -4.03 4.28
C CYS A 160 -17.51 -3.03 5.12
N ASP A 161 -18.80 -3.29 5.33
CA ASP A 161 -19.58 -2.49 6.26
C ASP A 161 -19.05 -2.66 7.69
N LEU A 162 -19.28 -1.66 8.54
CA LEU A 162 -18.88 -1.71 9.95
C LEU A 162 -19.59 -2.84 10.70
N THR A 163 -20.79 -3.23 10.25
CA THR A 163 -21.55 -4.35 10.81
C THR A 163 -21.01 -5.72 10.41
N GLU A 164 -20.32 -5.83 9.27
CA GLU A 164 -19.72 -7.07 8.76
C GLU A 164 -18.28 -7.27 9.27
N GLY A 165 -17.59 -6.19 9.60
CA GLY A 165 -16.20 -6.18 10.07
C GLY A 165 -15.89 -7.14 11.22
N PRO A 166 -16.67 -7.17 12.32
CA PRO A 166 -16.42 -8.08 13.45
C PRO A 166 -16.40 -9.56 13.06
N LEU A 167 -17.36 -9.99 12.23
CA LEU A 167 -17.45 -11.38 11.79
C LEU A 167 -16.27 -11.74 10.88
N LEU A 168 -15.93 -10.85 9.94
CA LEU A 168 -14.79 -11.06 9.04
C LEU A 168 -13.46 -11.10 9.80
N LEU A 169 -13.29 -10.27 10.85
CA LEU A 169 -12.12 -10.33 11.74
C LEU A 169 -12.05 -11.65 12.51
N GLN A 170 -13.19 -12.15 13.01
CA GLN A 170 -13.25 -13.44 13.71
C GLN A 170 -12.87 -14.61 12.79
N GLN A 171 -13.31 -14.57 11.52
CA GLN A 171 -12.93 -15.56 10.51
C GLN A 171 -11.45 -15.45 10.15
N ALA A 172 -10.95 -14.24 9.91
CA ALA A 172 -9.53 -14.01 9.62
C ALA A 172 -8.62 -14.51 10.76
N ARG A 173 -9.07 -14.41 12.02
CA ARG A 173 -8.33 -14.92 13.20
C ARG A 173 -8.04 -16.42 13.13
N GLN A 174 -8.88 -17.19 12.46
CA GLN A 174 -8.69 -18.64 12.32
C GLN A 174 -7.49 -18.99 11.41
N HIS A 175 -7.00 -18.01 10.63
CA HIS A 175 -5.96 -18.22 9.63
C HIS A 175 -4.70 -17.36 9.85
N ALA A 176 -4.72 -16.41 10.80
CA ALA A 176 -3.60 -15.54 11.08
C ALA A 176 -3.58 -15.07 12.55
N ASP A 177 -2.43 -15.25 13.20
CA ASP A 177 -2.17 -14.69 14.53
C ASP A 177 -1.98 -13.17 14.50
N TRP A 178 -1.52 -12.64 13.37
CA TRP A 178 -1.39 -11.21 13.18
C TRP A 178 -2.59 -10.67 12.39
N LEU A 179 -3.39 -9.84 13.06
CA LEU A 179 -4.54 -9.16 12.47
C LEU A 179 -4.37 -7.64 12.55
N GLY A 180 -4.87 -6.96 11.54
CA GLY A 180 -4.98 -5.51 11.50
C GLY A 180 -6.32 -5.08 10.95
N VAL A 181 -6.65 -3.81 11.20
CA VAL A 181 -7.74 -3.11 10.52
C VAL A 181 -7.14 -1.99 9.69
N CYS A 182 -7.66 -1.77 8.50
CA CYS A 182 -7.24 -0.66 7.65
C CYS A 182 -8.45 0.06 7.05
N PHE A 183 -8.24 1.30 6.61
CA PHE A 183 -9.23 2.11 5.93
C PHE A 183 -8.53 3.14 5.05
N HIS A 184 -9.27 3.77 4.15
CA HIS A 184 -8.77 4.87 3.33
C HIS A 184 -9.83 5.96 3.26
N VAL A 185 -9.50 7.15 3.78
CA VAL A 185 -10.42 8.31 3.85
C VAL A 185 -10.67 9.01 2.50
N GLY A 186 -10.30 8.35 1.39
CA GLY A 186 -10.23 8.95 0.05
C GLY A 186 -8.91 9.67 -0.25
N SER A 187 -8.62 9.87 -1.54
CA SER A 187 -7.41 10.57 -1.99
C SER A 187 -7.59 12.08 -1.86
N GLN A 188 -6.50 12.79 -1.55
CA GLN A 188 -6.52 14.24 -1.30
C GLN A 188 -7.52 14.64 -0.21
N ALA A 189 -7.48 13.96 0.95
CA ALA A 189 -8.27 14.36 2.11
C ALA A 189 -7.75 15.70 2.66
N MET A 190 -8.48 16.78 2.39
CA MET A 190 -8.06 18.15 2.73
C MET A 190 -8.42 18.57 4.16
N SER A 191 -9.21 17.74 4.86
CA SER A 191 -9.60 17.98 6.25
C SER A 191 -9.08 16.87 7.17
N PRO A 192 -8.32 17.21 8.24
CA PRO A 192 -7.93 16.25 9.27
C PRO A 192 -9.11 15.54 9.93
N PHE A 193 -10.29 16.17 9.92
CA PHE A 193 -11.52 15.60 10.50
C PHE A 193 -11.95 14.29 9.83
N ALA A 194 -11.57 14.07 8.56
CA ALA A 194 -11.81 12.80 7.87
C ALA A 194 -11.15 11.61 8.59
N TYR A 195 -9.94 11.82 9.12
CA TYR A 195 -9.22 10.79 9.88
C TYR A 195 -9.84 10.57 11.25
N VAL A 196 -10.30 11.63 11.94
CA VAL A 196 -11.00 11.51 13.23
C VAL A 196 -12.24 10.64 13.07
N GLN A 197 -13.10 10.94 12.11
CA GLN A 197 -14.30 10.15 11.85
C GLN A 197 -13.99 8.70 11.48
N ALA A 198 -12.96 8.48 10.67
CA ALA A 198 -12.56 7.13 10.28
C ALA A 198 -12.04 6.32 11.47
N LEU A 199 -11.26 6.94 12.37
CA LEU A 199 -10.79 6.32 13.60
C LEU A 199 -11.94 6.00 14.56
N ASP A 200 -12.88 6.93 14.75
CA ASP A 200 -14.05 6.70 15.61
C ASP A 200 -14.92 5.56 15.09
N ARG A 201 -15.19 5.52 13.79
CA ARG A 201 -15.93 4.42 13.13
C ARG A 201 -15.20 3.09 13.25
N THR A 202 -13.89 3.10 13.04
CA THR A 202 -13.07 1.89 13.17
C THR A 202 -13.11 1.36 14.59
N ARG A 203 -12.99 2.24 15.59
CA ARG A 203 -13.05 1.88 17.01
C ARG A 203 -14.40 1.30 17.42
N ALA A 204 -15.49 1.76 16.81
CA ALA A 204 -16.83 1.22 17.10
C ALA A 204 -17.08 -0.17 16.48
N ALA A 205 -16.28 -0.57 15.49
CA ALA A 205 -16.43 -1.83 14.75
C ALA A 205 -15.53 -2.96 15.25
N ILE A 206 -14.72 -2.73 16.29
CA ILE A 206 -13.80 -3.71 16.90
C ILE A 206 -13.96 -3.73 18.42
#